data_AF-A0A2V7I8S5-F1
#
_entry.id   AF-A0A2V7I8S5-F1
#
_cell.length_a   1.000
_cell.length_b   1.000
_cell.length_c   1.000
_cell.angle_alpha   90.00
_cell.angle_beta   90.00
_cell.angle_gamma   90.00
#
_symmetry.space_group_name_H-M   'P 1'
#
loop_
_entity.id
_entity.type
_entity.pdbx_description
1 polymer ?
#
loop_
_entity_poly.entity_id
_entity_poly.type
_entity_poly.pdbx_seq_one_letter_code
_entity_poly.pdbx_strand_id
1 'polypeptide(L)' 'MTALSGAPDVMFLDRLLGRLYVAVGDPGVIDVIDIHGMRRLETVSTEPGAHTTALDGRGHRLYVFLPTTHRAAVFVDG' A
#
# COMPACT_ATOMS: atom_id res chain seq x y z
N MET A 1 14.34 -2.29 12.65
CA MET A 1 14.11 -2.24 11.19
C MET A 1 13.02 -3.26 10.88
N THR A 2 11.83 -2.82 10.49
CA THR A 2 10.73 -3.75 10.18
C THR A 2 10.92 -4.30 8.77
N ALA A 3 11.02 -5.62 8.63
CA ALA A 3 11.05 -6.25 7.31
C ALA A 3 9.71 -6.01 6.61
N LEU A 4 9.74 -5.83 5.28
CA LEU A 4 8.53 -5.84 4.46
C LEU A 4 8.00 -7.28 4.32
N SER A 5 6.74 -7.40 3.94
CA SER A 5 6.06 -8.68 3.73
C SER A 5 6.59 -9.44 2.50
N GLY A 6 7.33 -8.77 1.62
CA GLY A 6 7.94 -9.35 0.42
C GLY A 6 8.75 -8.32 -0.36
N ALA A 7 9.05 -8.63 -1.63
CA ALA A 7 9.75 -7.71 -2.51
C ALA A 7 8.86 -6.47 -2.80
N PRO A 8 9.34 -5.25 -2.50
CA PRO A 8 8.57 -4.04 -2.82
C PRO A 8 8.55 -3.79 -4.33
N ASP A 9 7.46 -3.20 -4.81
CA ASP A 9 7.36 -2.70 -6.18
C ASP A 9 7.11 -1.19 -6.20
N VAL A 10 5.84 -0.77 -6.18
CA VAL A 10 5.44 0.64 -6.20
C VAL A 10 5.27 1.15 -4.78
N MET A 11 5.69 2.39 -4.54
CA MET A 11 5.56 3.05 -3.24
C MET A 11 4.95 4.44 -3.39
N PHE A 12 4.04 4.78 -2.48
CA PHE A 12 3.44 6.11 -2.41
C PHE A 12 3.54 6.68 -0.99
N LEU A 13 3.92 7.95 -0.89
CA LEU A 13 4.02 8.68 0.37
C LEU A 13 2.85 9.66 0.51
N ASP A 14 2.00 9.44 1.51
CA ASP A 14 1.10 10.47 2.02
C ASP A 14 1.83 11.28 3.11
N ARG A 15 2.23 12.49 2.74
CA ARG A 15 3.00 13.38 3.64
C ARG A 15 2.16 13.98 4.75
N LEU A 16 0.84 14.10 4.56
CA LEU A 16 -0.04 14.70 5.56
C LEU A 16 -0.30 13.70 6.70
N LEU A 17 -0.47 12.42 6.36
CA LEU A 17 -0.63 11.35 7.37
C LEU A 17 0.71 10.77 7.86
N GLY A 18 1.81 11.03 7.15
CA GLY A 18 3.09 10.40 7.45
C GLY A 18 3.07 8.89 7.16
N ARG A 19 2.44 8.49 6.05
CA ARG A 19 2.23 7.09 5.65
C ARG A 19 2.95 6.78 4.36
N LEU A 20 3.76 5.72 4.37
CA LEU A 20 4.33 5.14 3.16
C LEU A 20 3.59 3.83 2.86
N TYR A 21 2.86 3.81 1.76
CA TYR A 21 2.19 2.61 1.24
C TYR A 21 3.16 1.90 0.31
N VAL A 22 3.42 0.61 0.56
CA VAL A 22 4.34 -0.22 -0.21
C VAL A 22 3.57 -1.39 -0.81
N ALA A 23 3.42 -1.41 -2.13
CA ALA A 23 2.84 -2.54 -2.83
C ALA A 23 3.83 -3.71 -2.86
N VAL A 24 3.35 -4.89 -2.44
CA VAL A 24 4.09 -6.15 -2.42
C VAL A 24 3.27 -7.17 -3.21
N GLY A 25 3.71 -7.48 -4.43
CA GLY A 25 2.95 -8.35 -5.34
C GLY A 25 2.89 -9.82 -4.90
N ASP A 26 3.86 -10.30 -4.14
CA ASP A 26 3.86 -11.65 -3.55
C ASP A 26 4.16 -11.50 -2.04
N PRO A 27 3.16 -11.66 -1.15
CA PRO A 27 1.92 -12.43 -1.35
C PRO A 27 0.70 -11.66 -1.87
N GLY A 28 0.83 -10.38 -2.25
CA GLY A 28 -0.31 -9.54 -2.64
C GLY A 28 -0.85 -8.76 -1.45
N VAL A 29 -0.07 -7.79 -0.98
CA VAL A 29 -0.43 -6.91 0.13
C VAL A 29 0.05 -5.48 -0.11
N ILE A 30 -0.56 -4.53 0.60
CA ILE A 30 0.02 -3.21 0.85
C ILE A 30 0.55 -3.19 2.28
N ASP A 31 1.85 -3.02 2.45
CA ASP A 31 2.41 -2.68 3.76
C ASP A 31 2.29 -1.16 3.98
N VAL A 32 1.69 -0.77 5.10
CA VAL A 32 1.54 0.64 5.50
C VAL A 32 2.59 0.95 6.56
N ILE A 33 3.52 1.86 6.26
CA ILE A 33 4.64 2.19 7.13
C ILE A 33 4.47 3.61 7.67
N ASP A 34 4.63 3.77 8.99
CA ASP A 34 4.83 5.07 9.62
C ASP A 34 6.24 5.57 9.35
N ILE A 35 6.36 6.74 8.72
CA ILE A 35 7.66 7.29 8.32
C ILE A 35 8.44 7.89 9.49
N HIS A 36 7.78 8.22 10.60
CA HIS A 36 8.45 8.81 11.76
C HIS A 36 9.18 7.76 12.59
N GLY A 37 8.50 6.65 12.89
CA GLY A 37 9.07 5.52 13.62
C GLY A 37 9.69 4.43 12.74
N MET A 38 9.54 4.53 11.41
CA MET A 38 9.97 3.50 10.44
C MET A 38 9.48 2.10 10.81
N ARG A 39 8.20 2.02 11.21
CA ARG A 39 7.53 0.80 11.65
C ARG A 39 6.29 0.54 10.81
N ARG A 40 6.01 -0.74 10.56
CA ARG A 40 4.76 -1.14 9.91
C ARG A 40 3.59 -0.90 10.86
N LEU A 41 2.57 -0.22 10.37
CA LEU A 41 1.30 0.00 11.04
C LEU A 41 0.30 -1.10 10.70
N GLU A 42 0.25 -1.47 9.43
CA GLU A 42 -0.73 -2.40 8.90
C GLU A 42 -0.18 -3.15 7.68
N THR A 43 -0.72 -4.34 7.44
CA THR A 43 -0.59 -5.06 6.17
C THR A 43 -2.00 -5.30 5.65
N VAL A 44 -2.33 -4.66 4.54
CA VAL A 44 -3.66 -4.72 3.92
C VAL A 44 -3.65 -5.75 2.80
N SER A 45 -4.55 -6.72 2.84
CA SER A 45 -4.64 -7.75 1.80
C SER A 45 -5.09 -7.17 0.46
N THR A 46 -4.44 -7.60 -0.60
CA THR A 46 -4.84 -7.40 -2.00
C THR A 46 -4.91 -8.76 -2.70
N GLU A 47 -4.98 -8.75 -4.02
CA GLU A 47 -4.73 -9.95 -4.80
C GLU A 47 -3.23 -10.10 -5.08
N PRO A 48 -2.72 -11.34 -5.20
CA PRO A 48 -1.36 -11.58 -5.69
C PRO A 48 -1.12 -10.90 -7.04
N GLY A 49 0.03 -10.27 -7.19
CA GLY A 49 0.40 -9.49 -8.37
C GLY A 49 -0.18 -8.07 -8.43
N ALA A 50 -0.76 -7.55 -7.34
CA ALA A 50 -1.27 -6.18 -7.29
C ALA A 50 -0.13 -5.14 -7.25
N HIS A 51 0.41 -4.82 -8.42
CA HIS A 51 1.52 -3.87 -8.59
C HIS A 51 1.04 -2.45 -8.95
N THR A 52 -0.09 -2.35 -9.64
CA THR A 52 -0.60 -1.06 -10.13
C THR A 52 -1.39 -0.35 -9.04
N THR A 53 -0.86 0.76 -8.55
CA THR A 53 -1.47 1.57 -7.49
C THR A 53 -1.42 3.07 -7.82
N ALA A 54 -2.29 3.86 -7.21
CA ALA A 54 -2.29 5.32 -7.31
C ALA A 54 -2.80 5.96 -6.01
N LEU A 55 -2.22 7.09 -5.60
CA LEU A 55 -2.59 7.80 -4.38
C LEU A 55 -3.29 9.13 -4.70
N ASP A 56 -4.49 9.33 -4.15
CA ASP A 56 -5.08 10.66 -3.93
C ASP A 56 -4.68 11.14 -2.52
N GLY A 57 -3.61 11.95 -2.45
CA GLY A 57 -3.08 12.46 -1.18
C GLY A 57 -3.94 13.54 -0.52
N ARG A 58 -4.95 14.08 -1.20
CA ARG A 58 -5.89 15.05 -0.59
C ARG A 58 -7.03 14.34 0.12
N GLY A 59 -7.50 13.24 -0.46
CA GLY A 59 -8.54 12.40 0.11
C GLY A 59 -8.02 11.24 0.97
N HIS A 60 -6.69 11.07 1.06
CA HIS A 60 -6.04 9.94 1.72
C HIS A 60 -6.54 8.59 1.20
N ARG A 61 -6.61 8.45 -0.14
CA ARG A 61 -7.12 7.24 -0.79
C ARG A 61 -6.07 6.58 -1.66
N LEU A 62 -5.83 5.30 -1.42
CA LEU A 62 -5.01 4.46 -2.28
C LEU A 62 -5.90 3.60 -3.17
N TYR A 63 -5.76 3.76 -4.47
CA TYR A 63 -6.39 2.93 -5.48
C TYR A 63 -5.44 1.80 -5.85
N VAL A 64 -5.95 0.57 -5.92
CA VAL A 64 -5.14 -0.63 -6.22
C VAL A 64 -5.87 -1.48 -7.25
N PHE A 65 -5.19 -1.83 -8.33
CA PHE A 65 -5.71 -2.80 -9.31
C PHE A 65 -5.63 -4.22 -8.75
N LEU A 66 -6.71 -4.96 -8.89
CA LEU A 66 -6.89 -6.33 -8.46
C LEU A 66 -6.83 -7.26 -9.69
N PRO A 67 -5.66 -7.88 -9.97
CA PRO A 67 -5.40 -8.59 -11.24
C PRO A 67 -6.18 -9.91 -11.42
N THR A 68 -6.56 -10.60 -10.36
CA THR A 68 -7.33 -11.85 -10.43
C THR A 68 -8.81 -11.57 -10.75
N THR A 69 -9.40 -10.52 -10.15
CA THR A 69 -10.82 -10.21 -10.37
C THR A 69 -11.07 -9.14 -11.43
N HIS A 70 -10.01 -8.54 -11.98
CA HIS A 70 -10.08 -7.40 -12.91
C HIS A 70 -10.86 -6.21 -12.33
N ARG A 71 -10.61 -5.90 -11.06
CA ARG A 71 -11.28 -4.82 -10.33
C ARG A 71 -10.29 -3.77 -9.83
N ALA A 72 -10.81 -2.73 -9.20
CA ALA A 72 -10.03 -1.83 -8.39
C ALA A 72 -10.58 -1.83 -6.96
N ALA A 73 -9.69 -1.84 -5.97
CA ALA A 73 -10.00 -1.53 -4.58
C ALA A 73 -9.65 -0.07 -4.30
N VAL A 74 -10.38 0.53 -3.36
CA VAL A 74 -10.07 1.84 -2.79
C VAL A 74 -9.87 1.65 -1.29
N PHE A 75 -8.66 1.93 -0.83
CA PHE A 75 -8.33 1.99 0.59
C PHE A 75 -8.41 3.45 1.02
N VAL A 76 -9.13 3.73 2.10
CA VAL A 76 -9.26 5.09 2.67
C VAL A 76 -8.57 5.07 4.02
N ASP A 77 -7.59 5.96 4.21
CA ASP A 77 -6.83 6.10 5.46
C ASP A 77 -7.24 7.42 6.14
N GLY A 78 -7.52 7.40 7.45
CA GLY A 78 -8.09 8.53 8.19
C GLY A 78 -8.20 8.31 9.69
#